data_AF-A0A965ZQI9-F1
#
_entry.id   AF-A0A965ZQI9-F1
#
_cell.length_a   1.000
_cell.length_b   1.000
_cell.length_c   1.000
_cell.angle_alpha   90.00
_cell.angle_beta   90.00
_cell.angle_gamma   90.00
#
_symmetry.space_group_name_H-M   'P 1'
#
loop_
_entity.id
_entity.type
_entity.pdbx_description
1 polymer ?
#
loop_
_entity_poly.entity_id
_entity_poly.type
_entity_poly.pdbx_seq_one_letter_code
_entity_poly.pdbx_strand_id
1 'polypeptide(L)' 'MANKRKDGPRSRPVYRSERIVQDGDFWFFYTREGTVHGPFDSRLKAISQLDQYIKVVTSGLLPEQELDVDTTPIERWNF' A
#
# COMPACT_ATOMS: atom_id res chain seq x y z
N MET A 1 40.93 -12.22 -9.50
CA MET A 1 39.52 -12.64 -9.69
C MET A 1 38.71 -12.24 -8.45
N ALA A 2 37.40 -11.99 -8.61
CA ALA A 2 36.36 -11.71 -7.59
C ALA A 2 35.97 -10.22 -7.33
N ASN A 3 35.15 -9.73 -8.26
CA ASN A 3 33.93 -8.91 -8.11
C ASN A 3 33.65 -8.23 -6.74
N LYS A 4 33.79 -6.90 -6.67
CA LYS A 4 33.16 -6.05 -5.64
C LYS A 4 32.40 -4.91 -6.31
N ARG A 5 31.26 -5.24 -6.92
CA ARG A 5 30.23 -4.22 -7.22
C ARG A 5 29.62 -3.81 -5.87
N LYS A 6 30.14 -2.73 -5.28
CA LYS A 6 29.46 -2.00 -4.22
C LYS A 6 28.24 -1.33 -4.85
N ASP A 7 27.09 -1.97 -4.74
CA ASP A 7 25.81 -1.31 -4.97
C ASP A 7 25.68 -0.20 -3.91
N GLY A 8 25.83 1.04 -4.37
CA GLY A 8 25.69 2.26 -3.58
C GLY A 8 24.25 2.45 -3.10
N PRO A 9 24.04 3.42 -2.19
CA PRO A 9 23.02 3.37 -1.14
C PRO A 9 21.65 3.04 -1.70
N ARG A 10 21.13 1.85 -1.34
CA ARG A 10 19.72 1.51 -1.46
C ARG A 10 18.96 2.57 -0.66
N SER A 11 18.52 3.59 -1.38
CA SER A 11 17.82 4.79 -0.91
C SER A 11 16.86 4.33 0.16
N ARG A 12 17.18 4.58 1.44
CA ARG A 12 16.29 4.24 2.55
C ARG A 12 15.09 5.15 2.36
N PRO A 13 13.92 4.65 1.92
CA PRO A 13 12.76 5.51 1.82
C PRO A 13 12.44 5.95 3.24
N VAL A 14 12.55 7.25 3.48
CA VAL A 14 12.26 7.86 4.78
C VAL A 14 10.88 7.38 5.21
N TYR A 15 10.89 6.79 6.39
CA TYR A 15 9.86 5.95 6.97
C TYR A 15 8.51 6.68 7.04
N ARG A 16 7.59 6.33 6.12
CA ARG A 16 6.13 6.36 6.35
C ARG A 16 5.59 4.92 6.22
N SER A 17 6.35 3.97 6.74
CA SER A 17 6.26 2.53 6.44
C SER A 17 5.20 1.75 7.22
N GLU A 18 4.49 2.36 8.17
CA GLU A 18 3.53 1.61 9.01
C GLU A 18 2.27 1.18 8.26
N ARG A 19 2.00 1.79 7.10
CA ARG A 19 0.76 1.61 6.36
C ARG A 19 0.96 0.87 5.04
N ILE A 20 2.14 0.28 4.79
CA ILE A 20 2.42 -0.53 3.60
C ILE A 20 2.83 -1.91 4.07
N VAL A 21 2.12 -2.94 3.63
CA VAL A 21 2.40 -4.34 3.96
C VAL A 21 2.63 -5.14 2.69
N GLN A 22 3.51 -6.13 2.79
CA GLN A 22 3.68 -7.15 1.75
C GLN A 22 3.03 -8.43 2.22
N ASP A 23 2.14 -8.98 1.40
CA ASP A 23 1.56 -10.31 1.61
C ASP A 23 1.80 -11.13 0.34
N GLY A 24 2.64 -12.17 0.46
CA GLY A 24 3.17 -12.93 -0.68
C GLY A 24 3.94 -12.06 -1.68
N ASP A 25 3.57 -12.16 -2.95
CA ASP A 25 4.12 -11.38 -4.07
C ASP A 25 3.45 -10.00 -4.24
N PHE A 26 2.45 -9.69 -3.41
CA PHE A 26 1.64 -8.48 -3.54
C PHE A 26 1.88 -7.49 -2.40
N TRP A 27 1.62 -6.23 -2.70
CA TRP A 27 1.74 -5.10 -1.80
C TRP A 27 0.37 -4.51 -1.51
N PHE A 28 0.15 -4.10 -0.28
CA PHE A 28 -1.11 -3.51 0.18
C PHE A 28 -0.82 -2.28 1.02
N PHE A 29 -1.82 -1.43 1.22
CA PHE A 29 -1.74 -0.34 2.18
C PHE A 29 -2.95 -0.28 3.11
N TYR A 30 -2.71 0.19 4.34
CA TYR A 30 -3.71 0.38 5.37
C TYR A 30 -4.16 1.84 5.42
N THR A 31 -5.47 2.07 5.35
CA THR A 31 -6.06 3.38 5.64
C THR A 31 -6.22 3.54 7.15
N ARG A 32 -6.70 4.72 7.56
CA ARG A 32 -6.81 5.10 8.98
C ARG A 32 -8.10 4.57 9.57
N GLU A 33 -9.02 4.23 8.67
CA GLU A 33 -10.33 3.65 8.90
C GLU A 33 -10.26 2.12 9.02
N GLY A 34 -9.05 1.55 9.03
CA GLY A 34 -8.84 0.11 9.13
C GLY A 34 -9.06 -0.67 7.83
N THR A 35 -9.28 0.01 6.70
CA THR A 35 -9.43 -0.67 5.40
C THR A 35 -8.07 -0.99 4.77
N VAL A 36 -8.01 -2.14 4.09
CA VAL A 36 -6.84 -2.57 3.33
C VAL A 36 -7.12 -2.35 1.85
N HIS A 37 -6.17 -1.73 1.16
CA HIS A 37 -6.25 -1.51 -0.29
C HIS A 37 -5.09 -2.22 -1.00
N GLY A 38 -5.40 -2.82 -2.13
CA GLY A 38 -4.51 -3.67 -2.94
C GLY A 38 -5.35 -4.76 -3.61
N PRO A 39 -4.73 -5.83 -4.15
CA PRO A 39 -3.30 -6.08 -4.24
C PRO A 39 -2.60 -5.18 -5.27
N PHE A 40 -1.34 -4.80 -4.98
CA PHE A 40 -0.46 -4.09 -5.91
C PHE A 40 0.75 -4.96 -6.27
N ASP A 41 1.14 -4.91 -7.53
CA ASP A 41 2.29 -5.64 -8.10
C ASP A 41 3.66 -5.11 -7.61
N SER A 42 3.70 -3.89 -7.09
CA SER A 42 4.93 -3.27 -6.61
C SER A 42 4.69 -2.34 -5.44
N ARG A 43 5.65 -2.33 -4.52
CA ARG A 43 5.70 -1.41 -3.39
C ARG A 43 5.54 0.05 -3.79
N LEU A 44 6.14 0.45 -4.91
CA LEU A 44 6.06 1.84 -5.41
C LEU A 44 4.64 2.22 -5.77
N LYS A 45 3.89 1.28 -6.37
CA LYS A 45 2.49 1.50 -6.75
C LYS A 45 1.60 1.62 -5.52
N ALA A 46 1.81 0.75 -4.52
CA ALA A 46 1.11 0.85 -3.23
C ALA A 46 1.35 2.20 -2.54
N ILE A 47 2.60 2.70 -2.55
CA ILE A 47 2.95 4.01 -1.98
C ILE A 47 2.29 5.15 -2.75
N SER A 48 2.36 5.13 -4.08
CA SER A 48 1.76 6.17 -4.92
C SER A 48 0.24 6.25 -4.70
N GLN A 49 -0.42 5.10 -4.60
CA GLN A 49 -1.86 5.03 -4.35
C GLN A 49 -2.22 5.49 -2.93
N LEU A 50 -1.41 5.15 -1.93
CA LEU A 50 -1.59 5.67 -0.57
C LEU A 50 -1.45 7.20 -0.51
N ASP A 51 -0.48 7.78 -1.22
CA ASP A 51 -0.28 9.23 -1.28
C ASP A 51 -1.45 9.94 -1.96
N GLN A 52 -1.95 9.38 -3.07
CA GLN A 52 -3.16 9.86 -3.72
C GLN A 52 -4.38 9.76 -2.80
N TYR A 53 -4.57 8.63 -2.12
CA TYR A 53 -5.65 8.45 -1.16
C TYR A 53 -5.58 9.51 -0.05
N ILE A 54 -4.41 9.73 0.55
CA ILE A 54 -4.22 10.77 1.57
C ILE A 54 -4.58 12.14 1.01
N LYS A 55 -4.12 12.50 -0.19
CA LYS A 55 -4.45 13.78 -0.84
C LYS A 55 -5.95 13.98 -1.01
N VAL A 56 -6.67 12.96 -1.47
CA VAL A 56 -8.12 13.05 -1.68
C VAL A 56 -8.89 13.10 -0.35
N VAL A 57 -8.51 12.31 0.65
CA VAL A 57 -9.10 12.36 2.00
C VAL A 57 -8.86 13.72 2.65
N THR A 58 -7.61 14.20 2.60
CA THR A 58 -7.22 15.48 3.22
C THR A 58 -7.79 16.70 2.51
N SER A 59 -8.08 16.60 1.20
CA SER A 59 -8.74 17.69 0.47
C SER A 59 -10.24 17.79 0.79
N GLY A 60 -10.80 16.92 1.63
CA GLY A 60 -12.22 16.91 1.97
C GLY A 60 -13.13 16.64 0.76
N LEU A 61 -12.56 16.06 -0.30
CA LEU A 61 -13.19 15.92 -1.61
C LEU A 61 -13.65 14.48 -1.88
N LEU A 62 -13.68 13.64 -0.85
CA LEU A 62 -14.29 12.32 -0.98
C LEU A 62 -15.82 12.46 -0.93
N PRO A 63 -16.53 12.19 -2.03
CA PRO A 63 -17.88 11.67 -1.88
C PRO A 63 -17.78 10.35 -1.13
N GLU A 64 -18.48 10.24 0.00
CA GLU A 64 -18.81 8.95 0.59
C GLU A 64 -19.47 8.10 -0.50
N GLN A 65 -19.06 6.83 -0.67
CA GLN A 65 -19.58 5.84 -1.64
C GLN A 65 -19.12 6.07 -3.10
N GLU A 66 -18.67 5.13 -3.91
CA GLU A 66 -18.61 3.66 -3.92
C GLU A 66 -17.26 3.31 -4.57
N LEU A 67 -16.34 2.66 -3.86
CA LEU A 67 -15.29 1.92 -4.55
C LEU A 67 -15.78 0.48 -4.66
N ASP A 68 -16.42 0.19 -5.79
CA ASP A 68 -16.72 -1.15 -6.30
C ASP A 68 -15.40 -1.86 -6.70
N VAL A 69 -14.46 -1.93 -5.75
CA VAL A 69 -13.33 -2.82 -5.78
C VAL A 69 -13.67 -3.89 -4.77
N ASP A 70 -13.82 -5.10 -5.27
CA ASP A 70 -13.89 -6.41 -4.61
C ASP A 70 -13.08 -6.45 -3.29
N THR A 71 -13.59 -5.77 -2.27
CA THR A 71 -13.01 -5.68 -0.94
C THR A 71 -13.72 -6.77 -0.18
N THR A 72 -13.31 -8.02 -0.43
CA THR A 72 -13.79 -9.13 0.37
C THR A 72 -13.44 -8.83 1.83
N PRO A 73 -14.43 -8.67 2.73
CA PRO A 73 -14.15 -8.59 4.15
C PRO A 73 -13.51 -9.91 4.57
N ILE A 74 -12.38 -9.85 5.29
CA ILE A 74 -11.71 -11.03 5.87
C ILE A 74 -12.51 -11.67 7.02
N GLU A 75 -13.83 -11.50 7.07
CA GLU A 75 -14.74 -12.02 8.11
C GLU A 75 -15.79 -12.98 7.54
N ARG A 76 -15.39 -13.94 6.68
CA ARG A 76 -16.34 -14.98 6.27
C ARG A 76 -15.71 -16.33 5.93
N TRP A 77 -14.95 -16.91 6.86
CA TRP A 77 -14.73 -18.35 6.89
C TRP A 77 -14.87 -18.87 8.33
N ASN A 78 -16.11 -19.06 8.74
CA ASN A 78 -16.45 -19.96 9.84
C ASN A 78 -17.58 -20.86 9.34
N PHE A 79 -17.20 -22.00 8.77
CA PHE A 79 -18.07 -23.15 8.53
C PHE A 79 -17.26 -24.42 8.74
#